data_AF-A0A367F1G8-F1
#
_entry.id   AF-A0A367F1G8-F1
#
_cell.length_a   1.000
_cell.length_b   1.000
_cell.length_c   1.000
_cell.angle_alpha   90.00
_cell.angle_beta   90.00
_cell.angle_gamma   90.00
#
_symmetry.space_group_name_H-M   'P 1'
#
loop_
_entity.id
_entity.type
_entity.pdbx_description
1 polymer ?
#
loop_
_entity_poly.entity_id
_entity_poly.type
_entity_poly.pdbx_seq_one_letter_code
_entity_poly.pdbx_strand_id
1 'polypeptide(L)'
;MASEASPPPPGTALDHLRYRLQLLHRRNGEPSFRVVAQRTGKAISHTTAGNVLRCDSPPGWGFLELVVEALGGSTEEFRALWIAVRDEASPLALPTPAAWEEEEDSPAPAPLLSMPDLDAAEEDLQDRATKRSRREGETRRELLLALEARADLTDRLADLHEQLGRERGRNEQLRERIASLEADRLEHGWRIERLQDELRAVRDERLHLMERLNGLHARRAELYFMWAREEESQRHEAELGRRERDAEVLALRQRLGAAEELLRSVLASRADEPSARRDGAPPSAP
;
A
#
# COMPACT_ATOMS: atom_id res chain seq x y z
N MET A 1 7.45 -29.08 -24.48
CA MET A 1 8.67 -28.67 -25.22
C MET A 1 9.86 -29.33 -24.56
N ALA A 2 10.45 -30.31 -25.25
CA ALA A 2 11.53 -31.14 -24.73
C ALA A 2 12.82 -30.31 -24.60
N SER A 3 13.34 -30.21 -23.37
CA SER A 3 14.60 -29.52 -23.08
C SER A 3 15.75 -30.38 -23.62
N GLU A 4 16.46 -29.86 -24.61
CA GLU A 4 17.73 -30.40 -25.07
C GLU A 4 18.69 -30.51 -23.88
N ALA A 5 18.97 -31.76 -23.50
CA ALA A 5 19.95 -32.09 -22.48
C ALA A 5 21.34 -31.76 -23.03
N SER A 6 21.88 -30.60 -22.65
CA SER A 6 23.31 -30.34 -22.75
C SER A 6 24.05 -31.49 -22.07
N PRO A 7 25.02 -32.13 -22.74
CA PRO A 7 25.70 -33.32 -22.21
C PRO A 7 26.32 -32.99 -20.85
N PRO A 8 26.16 -33.86 -19.84
CA PRO A 8 26.79 -33.64 -18.55
C PRO A 8 28.31 -33.55 -18.75
N PRO A 9 29.00 -32.59 -18.10
CA PRO A 9 30.45 -32.52 -18.17
C PRO A 9 31.05 -33.82 -17.61
N PRO A 10 32.06 -34.44 -18.25
CA PRO A 10 32.72 -35.61 -17.69
C PRO A 10 33.35 -35.25 -16.34
N GLY A 11 32.95 -35.92 -15.26
CA GLY A 11 33.43 -35.63 -13.91
C GLY A 11 32.85 -36.57 -12.85
N THR A 12 33.19 -36.28 -11.59
CA THR A 12 32.65 -36.97 -10.39
C THR A 12 31.15 -36.67 -10.22
N ALA A 13 30.38 -37.46 -9.46
CA ALA A 13 28.96 -37.15 -9.22
C ALA A 13 28.76 -35.75 -8.63
N LEU A 14 29.73 -35.25 -7.86
CA LEU A 14 29.71 -33.91 -7.28
C LEU A 14 29.83 -32.82 -8.36
N ASP A 15 30.61 -33.06 -9.41
CA ASP A 15 30.71 -32.15 -10.57
C ASP A 15 29.38 -32.03 -11.30
N HIS A 16 28.66 -33.14 -11.46
CA HIS A 16 27.34 -33.15 -12.08
C HIS A 16 26.31 -32.38 -11.24
N LEU A 17 26.29 -32.59 -9.92
CA LEU A 17 25.40 -31.86 -9.01
C LEU A 17 25.68 -30.35 -9.07
N ARG A 18 26.96 -29.96 -8.99
CA ARG A 18 27.40 -28.56 -9.07
C ARG A 18 27.00 -27.91 -10.39
N TYR A 19 27.23 -28.59 -11.52
CA TYR A 19 26.85 -28.09 -12.84
C TYR A 19 25.34 -27.84 -12.94
N ARG A 20 24.51 -28.80 -12.51
CA ARG A 20 23.04 -28.63 -12.54
C ARG A 20 22.57 -27.50 -11.63
N LEU A 21 23.17 -27.35 -10.45
CA LEU A 21 22.83 -26.29 -9.52
C LEU A 21 23.18 -24.90 -10.08
N GLN A 22 24.36 -24.75 -10.70
CA GLN A 22 24.77 -23.50 -11.36
C GLN A 22 23.89 -23.17 -12.56
N LEU A 23 23.49 -24.18 -13.34
CA LEU A 23 22.57 -23.98 -14.45
C LEU A 23 21.18 -23.51 -13.96
N LEU A 24 20.67 -24.09 -12.88
CA LEU A 24 19.42 -23.66 -12.26
C LEU A 24 19.52 -22.22 -11.73
N HIS A 25 20.64 -21.86 -11.10
CA HIS A 25 20.90 -20.50 -10.62
C HIS A 25 20.93 -19.48 -11.77
N ARG A 26 21.61 -19.82 -12.88
CA ARG A 26 21.63 -19.02 -14.12
C ARG A 26 20.24 -18.83 -14.74
N ARG A 27 19.47 -19.90 -14.86
CA ARG A 27 18.10 -19.86 -15.41
C ARG A 27 17.16 -18.94 -14.62
N ASN A 28 17.43 -18.76 -13.33
CA ASN A 28 16.67 -17.89 -12.45
C ASN A 28 17.20 -16.44 -12.36
N GLY A 29 18.14 -16.07 -13.23
CA GLY A 29 18.70 -14.72 -13.29
C GLY A 29 19.78 -14.45 -12.24
N GLU A 30 20.47 -15.50 -11.78
CA GLU A 30 21.58 -15.43 -10.81
C GLU A 30 21.27 -14.56 -9.58
N PRO A 31 20.15 -14.82 -8.86
CA PRO A 31 19.79 -14.04 -7.69
C PRO A 31 20.90 -14.07 -6.65
N SER A 32 21.14 -12.93 -5.98
CA SER A 32 22.15 -12.86 -4.93
C SER A 32 21.87 -13.86 -3.79
N PHE A 33 22.90 -14.32 -3.08
CA PHE A 33 22.75 -15.29 -1.99
C PHE A 33 21.79 -14.83 -0.89
N ARG A 34 21.69 -13.51 -0.66
CA ARG A 34 20.73 -12.92 0.28
C ARG A 34 19.28 -13.08 -0.21
N VAL A 35 19.04 -12.90 -1.51
CA VAL A 35 17.71 -13.10 -2.11
C VAL A 35 17.30 -14.56 -2.04
N VAL A 36 18.23 -15.49 -2.30
CA VAL A 36 17.96 -16.93 -2.17
C VAL A 36 17.58 -17.29 -0.73
N ALA A 37 18.34 -16.84 0.27
CA ALA A 37 18.03 -17.06 1.68
C ALA A 37 16.69 -16.41 2.12
N GLN A 38 16.32 -15.28 1.52
CA GLN A 38 15.02 -14.65 1.77
C GLN A 38 13.87 -15.48 1.19
N ARG A 39 14.04 -16.05 -0.01
CA ARG A 39 13.05 -16.91 -0.66
C ARG A 39 12.82 -18.22 0.10
N THR A 40 13.83 -18.75 0.81
CA THR A 40 13.68 -19.90 1.71
C THR A 40 12.99 -19.57 3.04
N GLY A 41 12.29 -18.44 3.17
CA GLY A 41 11.64 -18.02 4.41
C GLY A 41 12.62 -17.78 5.58
N LYS A 42 13.89 -17.45 5.30
CA LYS A 42 14.99 -17.32 6.27
C LYS A 42 15.33 -18.61 7.04
N ALA A 43 14.94 -19.79 6.52
CA ALA A 43 15.31 -21.08 7.10
C ALA A 43 16.84 -21.33 7.07
N ILE A 44 17.54 -20.75 6.08
CA ILE A 44 19.01 -20.82 5.97
C ILE A 44 19.63 -19.43 5.89
N SER A 45 20.88 -19.30 6.37
CA SER A 45 21.64 -18.06 6.24
C SER A 45 22.16 -17.86 4.81
N HIS A 46 22.46 -16.62 4.44
CA HIS A 46 23.03 -16.30 3.12
C HIS A 46 24.43 -16.92 2.90
N THR A 47 25.19 -17.20 3.96
CA THR A 47 26.48 -17.92 3.86
C THR A 47 26.26 -19.40 3.58
N THR A 48 25.28 -20.03 4.24
CA THR A 48 24.88 -21.42 3.94
C THR A 48 24.37 -21.55 2.51
N ALA A 49 23.52 -20.63 2.03
CA ALA A 49 23.06 -20.61 0.64
C ALA A 49 24.24 -20.49 -0.35
N GLY A 50 25.23 -19.65 -0.05
CA GLY A 50 26.45 -19.54 -0.86
C GLY A 50 27.32 -20.80 -0.87
N ASN A 51 27.39 -21.52 0.24
CA ASN A 51 28.14 -22.79 0.33
C ASN A 51 27.45 -23.91 -0.46
N VAL A 52 26.12 -24.00 -0.37
CA VAL A 52 25.33 -24.95 -1.17
C VAL A 52 25.47 -24.64 -2.66
N LEU A 53 25.39 -23.36 -3.07
CA LEU A 53 25.49 -22.95 -4.47
C LEU A 53 26.87 -23.17 -5.09
N ARG A 54 27.94 -23.05 -4.31
CA ARG A 54 29.30 -23.39 -4.76
C ARG A 54 29.54 -24.89 -4.82
N CYS A 55 28.89 -25.65 -3.93
CA CYS A 55 28.97 -27.10 -3.87
C CYS A 55 30.41 -27.63 -3.80
N ASP A 56 31.27 -26.96 -3.00
CA ASP A 56 32.68 -27.36 -2.82
C ASP A 56 32.82 -28.69 -2.01
N SER A 57 31.77 -29.04 -1.26
CA SER A 57 31.62 -30.28 -0.49
C SER A 57 30.17 -30.76 -0.58
N PRO A 58 29.87 -32.06 -0.42
CA PRO A 58 28.51 -32.58 -0.52
C PRO A 58 27.59 -31.93 0.52
N PRO A 59 26.60 -31.11 0.10
CA PRO A 59 25.72 -30.43 1.05
C PRO A 59 24.78 -31.42 1.74
N GLY A 60 24.27 -31.07 2.92
CA GLY A 60 23.16 -31.81 3.53
C GLY A 60 21.89 -31.69 2.69
N TRP A 61 21.12 -32.78 2.58
CA TRP A 61 19.91 -32.84 1.74
C TRP A 61 18.93 -31.68 2.04
N GLY A 62 18.62 -31.44 3.31
CA GLY A 62 17.65 -30.39 3.68
C GLY A 62 18.06 -28.98 3.26
N PHE A 63 19.37 -28.66 3.24
CA PHE A 63 19.83 -27.35 2.75
C PHE A 63 19.79 -27.26 1.22
N LEU A 64 20.10 -28.36 0.54
CA LEU A 64 20.03 -28.44 -0.92
C LEU A 64 18.58 -28.31 -1.42
N GLU A 65 17.65 -29.02 -0.79
CA GLU A 65 16.22 -29.00 -1.10
C GLU A 65 15.64 -27.58 -1.05
N LEU A 66 15.88 -26.86 0.06
CA LEU A 66 15.41 -25.49 0.24
C LEU A 66 15.96 -24.54 -0.85
N VAL A 67 17.24 -24.69 -1.21
CA VAL A 67 17.85 -23.85 -2.27
C VAL A 67 17.27 -24.18 -3.65
N VAL A 68 17.06 -25.46 -3.96
CA VAL A 68 16.46 -25.91 -5.22
C VAL A 68 15.02 -25.40 -5.33
N GLU A 69 14.22 -25.51 -4.27
CA GLU A 69 12.85 -25.01 -4.21
C GLU A 69 12.78 -23.48 -4.36
N ALA A 70 13.66 -22.74 -3.68
CA ALA A 70 13.74 -21.29 -3.78
C ALA A 70 14.16 -20.79 -5.18
N LEU A 71 14.82 -21.64 -5.96
CA LEU A 71 15.18 -21.42 -7.36
C LEU A 71 14.17 -22.09 -8.33
N GLY A 72 13.06 -22.64 -7.85
CA GLY A 72 12.03 -23.25 -8.69
C GLY A 72 12.51 -24.48 -9.49
N GLY A 73 13.51 -25.21 -8.98
CA GLY A 73 13.99 -26.46 -9.58
C GLY A 73 13.19 -27.69 -9.14
N SER A 74 13.38 -28.82 -9.83
CA SER A 74 12.80 -30.11 -9.43
C SER A 74 13.59 -30.72 -8.27
N THR A 75 12.99 -30.80 -7.09
CA THR A 75 13.62 -31.41 -5.91
C THR A 75 13.95 -32.89 -6.14
N GLU A 76 13.09 -33.62 -6.85
CA GLU A 76 13.30 -35.04 -7.17
C GLU A 76 14.54 -35.29 -8.03
N GLU A 77 14.76 -34.45 -9.05
CA GLU A 77 15.94 -34.54 -9.92
C GLU A 77 17.24 -34.33 -9.12
N PHE A 78 17.26 -33.30 -8.27
CA PHE A 78 18.40 -33.01 -7.42
C PHE A 78 18.60 -34.06 -6.31
N ARG A 79 17.53 -34.74 -5.89
CA ARG A 79 17.60 -35.86 -4.93
C ARG A 79 18.36 -37.05 -5.51
N ALA A 80 18.08 -37.41 -6.75
CA ALA A 80 18.79 -38.50 -7.43
C ALA A 80 20.30 -38.19 -7.56
N LEU A 81 20.64 -36.94 -7.94
CA LEU A 81 22.04 -36.49 -8.01
C LEU A 81 22.71 -36.49 -6.64
N TRP A 82 22.02 -36.05 -5.60
CA TRP A 82 22.55 -36.05 -4.24
C TRP A 82 22.82 -37.46 -3.70
N ILE A 83 21.94 -38.44 -3.99
CA ILE A 83 22.15 -39.84 -3.61
C ILE A 83 23.40 -40.39 -4.30
N ALA A 84 23.57 -40.15 -5.61
CA ALA A 84 24.78 -40.58 -6.33
C ALA A 84 26.07 -40.00 -5.72
N VAL A 85 26.05 -38.73 -5.31
CA VAL A 85 27.17 -38.10 -4.58
C VAL A 85 27.42 -38.77 -3.22
N ARG A 86 26.35 -39.11 -2.49
CA ARG A 86 26.44 -39.75 -1.17
C ARG A 86 27.02 -41.17 -1.27
N ASP A 87 26.60 -41.92 -2.27
CA ASP A 87 27.04 -43.29 -2.51
C ASP A 87 28.51 -43.34 -2.95
N GLU A 88 28.97 -42.37 -3.76
CA GLU A 88 30.39 -42.22 -4.10
C GLU A 88 31.24 -41.82 -2.87
N ALA A 89 30.72 -40.93 -2.01
CA ALA A 89 31.47 -40.42 -0.86
C ALA A 89 31.51 -41.40 0.33
N SER A 90 30.48 -42.25 0.49
CA SER A 90 30.34 -43.15 1.63
C SER A 90 29.54 -44.40 1.22
N PRO A 91 30.17 -45.38 0.55
CA PRO A 91 29.50 -46.63 0.21
C PRO A 91 29.05 -47.34 1.49
N LEU A 92 27.76 -47.65 1.60
CA LEU A 92 27.20 -48.39 2.74
C LEU A 92 27.75 -49.81 2.73
N ALA A 93 28.75 -50.09 3.57
CA ALA A 93 29.17 -51.45 3.87
C ALA A 93 28.07 -52.11 4.72
N LEU A 94 27.36 -53.08 4.13
CA LEU A 94 26.39 -53.89 4.87
C LEU A 94 27.11 -54.69 5.97
N PRO A 95 26.56 -54.79 7.19
CA PRO A 95 27.08 -55.68 8.21
C PRO A 95 26.92 -57.12 7.74
N THR A 96 28.03 -57.85 7.62
CA THR A 96 28.02 -59.30 7.43
C THR A 96 27.40 -59.95 8.68
N PRO A 97 26.34 -60.77 8.55
CA PRO A 97 25.74 -61.44 9.70
C PRO A 97 26.63 -62.62 10.12
N ALA A 98 27.62 -62.36 10.98
CA ALA A 98 28.49 -63.38 11.55
C ALA A 98 28.78 -63.06 13.02
N ALA A 99 27.79 -63.25 13.90
CA ALA A 99 27.98 -63.22 15.36
C ALA A 99 26.74 -63.74 16.11
N TRP A 100 26.15 -64.84 15.65
CA TRP A 100 25.29 -65.68 16.50
C TRP A 100 25.90 -67.07 16.46
N GLU A 101 27.11 -67.20 17.01
CA GLU A 101 27.68 -68.50 17.31
C GLU A 101 26.95 -69.06 18.54
N GLU A 102 26.47 -70.28 18.33
CA GLU A 102 25.83 -71.17 19.27
C GLU A 102 26.73 -71.39 20.49
N GLU A 103 26.26 -71.01 21.69
CA GLU A 103 26.79 -71.56 22.94
C GLU A 103 26.33 -73.03 23.02
N GLU A 104 27.19 -73.94 22.56
CA GLU A 104 27.11 -75.37 22.85
C GLU A 104 27.30 -75.59 24.36
N ASP A 105 26.19 -75.86 25.04
CA ASP A 105 26.13 -76.28 26.44
C ASP A 105 26.66 -77.73 26.56
N SER A 106 27.95 -77.87 26.86
CA SER A 106 28.61 -79.15 27.12
C SER A 106 28.60 -79.43 28.64
N PRO A 107 27.80 -80.38 29.15
CA PRO A 107 27.75 -80.66 30.59
C PRO A 107 29.03 -81.38 31.02
N ALA A 108 29.88 -80.67 31.77
CA ALA A 108 31.02 -81.26 32.46
C ALA A 108 30.56 -82.33 33.49
N PRO A 109 31.33 -83.41 33.71
CA PRO A 109 30.96 -84.48 34.63
C PRO A 109 30.88 -83.97 36.07
N ALA A 110 29.70 -84.08 36.67
CA ALA A 110 29.45 -83.68 38.06
C ALA A 110 30.36 -84.47 39.01
N PRO A 111 31.21 -83.79 39.81
CA PRO A 111 31.99 -84.47 40.84
C PRO A 111 31.05 -85.11 41.87
N LEU A 112 31.44 -86.26 42.42
CA LEU A 112 30.76 -86.91 43.55
C LEU A 112 30.98 -86.06 44.81
N LEU A 113 30.19 -84.99 44.93
CA LEU A 113 30.17 -84.10 46.09
C LEU A 113 29.64 -84.86 47.31
N SER A 114 30.27 -84.65 48.46
CA SER A 114 29.79 -85.16 49.75
C SER A 114 28.50 -84.44 50.15
N MET A 115 27.62 -85.06 50.95
CA MET A 115 26.39 -84.41 51.44
C MET A 115 26.61 -82.97 52.00
N PRO A 116 27.62 -82.69 52.84
CA PRO A 116 27.92 -81.32 53.27
C PRO A 116 28.32 -80.35 52.14
N ASP A 117 28.93 -80.84 51.06
CA ASP A 117 29.25 -79.98 49.89
C ASP A 117 27.98 -79.63 49.10
N LEU A 118 26.99 -80.52 49.09
CA LEU A 118 25.67 -80.27 48.51
C LEU A 118 24.89 -79.24 49.33
N ASP A 119 24.91 -79.34 50.67
CA ASP A 119 24.25 -78.36 51.55
C ASP A 119 24.85 -76.95 51.37
N ALA A 120 26.18 -76.85 51.27
CA ALA A 120 26.87 -75.58 51.01
C ALA A 120 26.58 -75.01 49.60
N ALA A 121 26.50 -75.87 48.59
CA ALA A 121 26.11 -75.46 47.24
C ALA A 121 24.64 -75.00 47.18
N GLU A 122 23.75 -75.66 47.93
CA GLU A 122 22.36 -75.23 48.06
C GLU A 122 22.26 -73.84 48.70
N GLU A 123 22.99 -73.59 49.79
CA GLU A 123 23.03 -72.28 50.45
C GLU A 123 23.54 -71.17 49.49
N ASP A 124 24.63 -71.39 48.75
CA ASP A 124 25.14 -70.41 47.76
C ASP A 124 24.15 -70.19 46.61
N LEU A 125 23.47 -71.25 46.14
CA LEU A 125 22.42 -71.10 45.13
C LEU A 125 21.22 -70.31 45.65
N GLN A 126 20.79 -70.56 46.89
CA GLN A 126 19.73 -69.78 47.54
C GLN A 126 20.15 -68.31 47.70
N ASP A 127 21.40 -68.04 48.10
CA ASP A 127 21.98 -66.71 48.19
C ASP A 127 22.04 -65.98 46.84
N ARG A 128 22.45 -66.69 45.78
CA ARG A 128 22.45 -66.14 44.41
C ARG A 128 21.03 -65.87 43.93
N ALA A 129 20.08 -66.76 44.22
CA ALA A 129 18.67 -66.58 43.88
C ALA A 129 18.07 -65.36 44.59
N THR A 130 18.36 -65.15 45.87
CA THR A 130 17.89 -63.97 46.62
C THR A 130 18.54 -62.68 46.11
N LYS A 131 19.86 -62.67 45.86
CA LYS A 131 20.58 -61.53 45.25
C LYS A 131 20.02 -61.18 43.86
N ARG A 132 19.76 -62.19 43.03
CA ARG A 132 19.15 -62.01 41.70
C ARG A 132 17.74 -61.44 41.81
N SER A 133 16.90 -62.03 42.67
CA SER A 133 15.54 -61.55 42.92
C SER A 133 15.52 -60.09 43.39
N ARG A 134 16.46 -59.69 44.26
CA ARG A 134 16.61 -58.29 44.69
C ARG A 134 16.98 -57.36 43.53
N ARG A 135 17.98 -57.73 42.72
CA ARG A 135 18.39 -56.96 41.54
C ARG A 135 17.24 -56.84 40.54
N GLU A 136 16.52 -57.92 40.28
CA GLU A 136 15.33 -57.92 39.43
C GLU A 136 14.22 -57.00 39.99
N GLY A 137 14.03 -56.98 41.31
CA GLY A 137 13.12 -56.05 41.98
C GLY A 137 13.57 -54.58 41.90
N GLU A 138 14.88 -54.31 41.92
CA GLU A 138 15.44 -52.97 41.70
C GLU A 138 15.25 -52.52 40.25
N THR A 139 15.60 -53.35 39.26
CA THR A 139 15.41 -53.03 37.84
C THR A 139 13.95 -52.86 37.46
N ARG A 140 13.04 -53.68 38.03
CA ARG A 140 11.58 -53.51 37.83
C ARG A 140 11.09 -52.18 38.40
N ARG A 141 11.58 -51.76 39.57
CA ARG A 141 11.21 -50.46 40.16
C ARG A 141 11.72 -49.30 39.30
N GLU A 142 12.97 -49.36 38.85
CA GLU A 142 13.54 -48.35 37.94
C GLU A 142 12.76 -48.27 36.62
N LEU A 143 12.37 -49.41 36.05
CA LEU A 143 11.55 -49.45 34.84
C LEU A 143 10.19 -48.79 35.06
N LEU A 144 9.52 -49.09 36.17
CA LEU A 144 8.22 -48.46 36.50
C LEU A 144 8.36 -46.95 36.67
N LEU A 145 9.39 -46.47 37.37
CA LEU A 145 9.66 -45.03 37.50
C LEU A 145 9.96 -44.37 36.16
N ALA A 146 10.69 -45.04 35.27
CA ALA A 146 10.96 -44.54 33.92
C ALA A 146 9.68 -44.47 33.07
N LEU A 147 8.77 -45.43 33.23
CA LEU A 147 7.47 -45.43 32.54
C LEU A 147 6.53 -44.34 33.08
N GLU A 148 6.53 -44.10 34.40
CA GLU A 148 5.78 -43.00 35.03
C GLU A 148 6.31 -41.64 34.56
N ALA A 149 7.63 -41.42 34.61
CA ALA A 149 8.24 -40.20 34.08
C ALA A 149 7.96 -40.00 32.58
N ARG A 150 7.90 -41.08 31.80
CA ARG A 150 7.50 -41.02 30.39
C ARG A 150 6.02 -40.62 30.24
N ALA A 151 5.12 -41.12 31.09
CA ALA A 151 3.71 -40.75 31.10
C ALA A 151 3.53 -39.25 31.42
N ASP A 152 4.22 -38.75 32.44
CA ASP A 152 4.20 -37.32 32.80
C ASP A 152 4.69 -36.42 31.65
N LEU A 153 5.75 -36.85 30.95
CA LEU A 153 6.25 -36.13 29.78
C LEU A 153 5.24 -36.16 28.62
N THR A 154 4.52 -37.27 28.42
CA THR A 154 3.47 -37.32 27.39
C THR A 154 2.30 -36.41 27.71
N ASP A 155 1.89 -36.32 28.98
CA ASP A 155 0.83 -35.41 29.42
C ASP A 155 1.25 -33.95 29.25
N ARG A 156 2.48 -33.61 29.65
CA ARG A 156 3.04 -32.26 29.46
C ARG A 156 3.15 -31.88 27.97
N LEU A 157 3.50 -32.83 27.11
CA LEU A 157 3.51 -32.60 25.66
C LEU A 157 2.09 -32.38 25.11
N ALA A 158 1.10 -33.11 25.61
CA ALA A 158 -0.30 -32.92 25.24
C ALA A 158 -0.79 -31.51 25.65
N ASP A 159 -0.50 -31.07 26.87
CA ASP A 159 -0.82 -29.72 27.36
C ASP A 159 -0.20 -28.62 26.49
N LEU A 160 1.08 -28.78 26.12
CA LEU A 160 1.78 -27.83 25.25
C LEU A 160 1.17 -27.79 23.84
N HIS A 161 0.78 -28.94 23.29
CA HIS A 161 0.07 -28.98 22.00
C HIS A 161 -1.29 -28.28 22.07
N GLU A 162 -2.03 -28.46 23.17
CA GLU A 162 -3.31 -27.77 23.36
C GLU A 162 -3.11 -26.26 23.49
N GLN A 163 -2.12 -25.80 24.27
CA GLN A 163 -1.75 -24.39 24.37
C GLN A 163 -1.36 -23.80 23.00
N LEU A 164 -0.54 -24.51 22.23
CA LEU A 164 -0.18 -24.11 20.87
C LEU A 164 -1.42 -24.01 19.96
N GLY A 165 -2.38 -24.93 20.09
CA GLY A 165 -3.65 -24.89 19.39
C GLY A 165 -4.46 -23.63 19.73
N ARG A 166 -4.58 -23.28 21.02
CA ARG A 166 -5.27 -22.07 21.47
C ARG A 166 -4.60 -20.79 20.94
N GLU A 167 -3.27 -20.71 21.00
CA GLU A 167 -2.52 -19.57 20.48
C GLU A 167 -2.62 -19.44 18.95
N ARG A 168 -2.67 -20.56 18.22
CA ARG A 168 -2.96 -20.54 16.78
C ARG A 168 -4.35 -19.98 16.50
N GLY A 169 -5.37 -20.40 17.25
CA GLY A 169 -6.73 -19.87 17.14
C GLY A 169 -6.83 -18.38 17.46
N ARG A 170 -6.14 -17.91 18.52
CA ARG A 170 -6.05 -16.47 18.83
C ARG A 170 -5.36 -15.69 17.72
N ASN A 171 -4.27 -16.21 17.16
CA ASN A 171 -3.58 -15.56 16.05
C ASN A 171 -4.43 -15.48 14.79
N GLU A 172 -5.25 -16.49 14.50
CA GLU A 172 -6.21 -16.48 13.39
C GLU A 172 -7.29 -15.40 13.59
N GLN A 173 -7.89 -15.33 14.79
CA GLN A 173 -8.84 -14.27 15.14
C GLN A 173 -8.23 -12.87 15.02
N LEU A 174 -6.97 -12.68 15.45
CA LEU A 174 -6.27 -11.41 15.29
C LEU A 174 -6.03 -11.08 13.82
N ARG A 175 -5.70 -12.06 12.98
CA ARG A 175 -5.54 -11.85 11.53
C ARG A 175 -6.85 -11.45 10.87
N GLU A 176 -7.95 -12.11 11.20
CA GLU A 176 -9.29 -11.73 10.74
C GLU A 176 -9.65 -10.31 11.18
N ARG A 177 -9.36 -9.96 12.44
CA ARG A 177 -9.60 -8.61 12.96
C ARG A 177 -8.76 -7.56 12.24
N ILE A 178 -7.49 -7.85 11.95
CA ILE A 178 -6.62 -6.96 11.17
C ILE A 178 -7.18 -6.79 9.76
N ALA A 179 -7.56 -7.88 9.08
CA ALA A 179 -8.12 -7.82 7.74
C ALA A 179 -9.43 -7.00 7.69
N SER A 180 -10.31 -7.16 8.70
CA SER A 180 -11.52 -6.34 8.85
C SER A 180 -11.18 -4.85 9.04
N LEU A 181 -10.23 -4.51 9.91
CA LEU A 181 -9.83 -3.11 10.13
C LEU A 181 -9.16 -2.50 8.90
N GLU A 182 -8.40 -3.29 8.13
CA GLU A 182 -7.82 -2.85 6.86
C GLU A 182 -8.91 -2.57 5.82
N ALA A 183 -9.94 -3.41 5.73
CA ALA A 183 -11.11 -3.17 4.88
C ALA A 183 -11.84 -1.88 5.27
N ASP A 184 -12.12 -1.68 6.56
CA ASP A 184 -12.74 -0.45 7.08
C ASP A 184 -11.88 0.80 6.75
N ARG A 185 -10.56 0.69 6.91
CA ARG A 185 -9.62 1.77 6.57
C ARG A 185 -9.69 2.13 5.10
N LEU A 186 -9.76 1.13 4.22
CA LEU A 186 -9.91 1.35 2.79
C LEU A 186 -11.24 2.03 2.49
N GLU A 187 -12.35 1.54 3.02
CA GLU A 187 -13.68 2.14 2.84
C GLU A 187 -13.72 3.62 3.24
N HIS A 188 -13.15 3.95 4.41
CA HIS A 188 -13.01 5.33 4.85
C HIS A 188 -12.12 6.17 3.92
N GLY A 189 -11.04 5.59 3.38
CA GLY A 189 -10.22 6.23 2.35
C GLY A 189 -11.03 6.62 1.11
N TRP A 190 -11.77 5.67 0.53
CA TRP A 190 -12.66 5.91 -0.61
C TRP A 190 -13.72 6.98 -0.31
N ARG A 191 -14.29 6.96 0.89
CA ARG A 191 -15.28 7.97 1.31
C ARG A 191 -14.67 9.37 1.41
N ILE A 192 -13.45 9.48 1.94
CA ILE A 192 -12.73 10.77 2.01
C ILE A 192 -12.44 11.30 0.60
N GLU A 193 -11.94 10.46 -0.30
CA GLU A 193 -11.66 10.85 -1.69
C GLU A 193 -12.93 11.37 -2.39
N ARG A 194 -14.04 10.64 -2.26
CA ARG A 194 -15.34 11.09 -2.78
C ARG A 194 -15.75 12.46 -2.24
N LEU A 195 -15.65 12.68 -0.92
CA LEU A 195 -16.01 13.96 -0.31
C LEU A 195 -15.08 15.09 -0.75
N GLN A 196 -13.81 14.81 -1.01
CA GLN A 196 -12.88 15.80 -1.56
C GLN A 196 -13.26 16.21 -2.98
N ASP A 197 -13.67 15.25 -3.82
CA ASP A 197 -14.14 15.54 -5.18
C ASP A 197 -15.46 16.32 -5.18
N GLU A 198 -16.41 15.96 -4.30
CA GLU A 198 -17.64 16.74 -4.09
C GLU A 198 -17.31 18.18 -3.64
N LEU A 199 -16.36 18.36 -2.72
CA LEU A 199 -15.93 19.69 -2.27
C LEU A 199 -15.24 20.50 -3.38
N ARG A 200 -14.46 19.85 -4.26
CA ARG A 200 -13.86 20.50 -5.43
C ARG A 200 -14.96 20.98 -6.40
N ALA A 201 -15.92 20.12 -6.72
CA ALA A 201 -17.03 20.48 -7.60
C ALA A 201 -17.82 21.69 -7.07
N VAL A 202 -18.17 21.72 -5.77
CA VAL A 202 -18.86 22.86 -5.15
C VAL A 202 -18.02 24.15 -5.20
N ARG A 203 -16.69 24.06 -5.08
CA ARG A 203 -15.80 25.22 -5.21
C ARG A 203 -15.79 25.76 -6.64
N ASP A 204 -15.75 24.88 -7.63
CA ASP A 204 -15.76 25.25 -9.04
C ASP A 204 -17.09 25.90 -9.43
N GLU A 205 -18.22 25.33 -8.97
CA GLU A 205 -19.55 25.93 -9.12
C GLU A 205 -19.62 27.33 -8.48
N ARG A 206 -19.08 27.49 -7.27
CA ARG A 206 -19.02 28.80 -6.60
C ARG A 206 -18.20 29.81 -7.40
N LEU A 207 -17.05 29.41 -7.94
CA LEU A 207 -16.21 30.28 -8.77
C LEU A 207 -16.98 30.74 -10.02
N HIS A 208 -17.64 29.80 -10.71
CA HIS A 208 -18.45 30.11 -11.88
C HIS A 208 -19.60 31.09 -11.59
N LEU A 209 -20.29 30.91 -10.45
CA LEU A 209 -21.35 31.84 -10.02
C LEU A 209 -20.79 33.24 -9.71
N MET A 210 -19.62 33.33 -9.06
CA MET A 210 -18.97 34.63 -8.81
C MET A 210 -18.56 35.32 -10.11
N GLU A 211 -18.04 34.58 -11.09
CA GLU A 211 -17.72 35.13 -12.42
C GLU A 211 -18.97 35.68 -13.12
N ARG A 212 -20.09 34.94 -13.12
CA ARG A 212 -21.38 35.42 -13.64
C ARG A 212 -21.86 36.68 -12.92
N LEU A 213 -21.77 36.70 -11.59
CA LEU A 213 -22.17 37.85 -10.79
C LEU A 213 -21.32 39.08 -11.12
N ASN A 214 -20.01 38.92 -11.22
CA ASN A 214 -19.09 39.98 -11.63
C ASN A 214 -19.41 40.49 -13.06
N GLY A 215 -19.73 39.59 -13.99
CA GLY A 215 -20.19 39.96 -15.33
C GLY A 215 -21.48 40.79 -15.32
N LEU A 216 -22.45 40.44 -14.49
CA LEU A 216 -23.68 41.23 -14.31
C LEU A 216 -23.40 42.61 -13.69
N HIS A 217 -22.50 42.70 -12.71
CA HIS A 217 -22.09 43.97 -12.14
C HIS A 217 -21.41 44.88 -13.17
N ALA A 218 -20.49 44.33 -13.97
CA ALA A 218 -19.86 45.06 -15.07
C ALA A 218 -20.91 45.57 -16.07
N ARG A 219 -21.83 44.71 -16.51
CA ARG A 219 -22.90 45.08 -17.43
C ARG A 219 -23.83 46.17 -16.86
N ARG A 220 -24.16 46.08 -15.58
CA ARG A 220 -24.96 47.11 -14.89
C ARG A 220 -24.23 48.45 -14.84
N ALA A 221 -22.93 48.45 -14.59
CA ALA A 221 -22.12 49.67 -14.61
C ALA A 221 -22.09 50.31 -16.02
N GLU A 222 -21.88 49.51 -17.07
CA GLU A 222 -21.95 49.97 -18.46
C GLU A 222 -23.29 50.66 -18.77
N LEU A 223 -24.41 50.05 -18.36
CA LEU A 223 -25.74 50.62 -18.55
C LEU A 223 -25.91 51.96 -17.82
N TYR A 224 -25.42 52.07 -16.58
CA TYR A 224 -25.45 53.35 -15.86
C TYR A 224 -24.61 54.43 -16.53
N PHE A 225 -23.42 54.08 -17.07
CA PHE A 225 -22.60 55.03 -17.81
C PHE A 225 -23.26 55.48 -19.12
N MET A 226 -23.88 54.56 -19.87
CA MET A 226 -24.62 54.91 -21.09
C MET A 226 -25.79 55.83 -20.76
N TRP A 227 -26.59 55.50 -19.74
CA TRP A 227 -27.70 56.33 -19.30
C TRP A 227 -27.26 57.72 -18.85
N ALA A 228 -26.20 57.81 -18.04
CA ALA A 228 -25.66 59.10 -17.59
C ALA A 228 -25.20 59.97 -18.77
N ARG A 229 -24.57 59.35 -19.78
CA ARG A 229 -24.13 60.04 -21.01
C ARG A 229 -25.30 60.53 -21.86
N GLU A 230 -26.36 59.74 -21.99
CA GLU A 230 -27.60 60.15 -22.65
C GLU A 230 -28.27 61.31 -21.90
N GLU A 231 -28.34 61.23 -20.56
CA GLU A 231 -28.91 62.29 -19.72
C GLU A 231 -28.12 63.60 -19.85
N GLU A 232 -26.78 63.53 -19.85
CA GLU A 232 -25.91 64.69 -20.06
C GLU A 232 -26.09 65.30 -21.46
N SER A 233 -26.22 64.46 -22.51
CA SER A 233 -26.54 64.92 -23.86
C SER A 233 -27.86 65.67 -23.92
N GLN A 234 -28.92 65.11 -23.31
CA GLN A 234 -30.24 65.75 -23.23
C GLN A 234 -30.19 67.08 -22.48
N ARG A 235 -29.44 67.14 -21.37
CA ARG A 235 -29.24 68.39 -20.61
C ARG A 235 -28.52 69.44 -21.46
N HIS A 236 -27.47 69.06 -22.18
CA HIS A 236 -26.75 69.96 -23.08
C HIS A 236 -27.61 70.47 -24.23
N GLU A 237 -28.40 69.60 -24.88
CA GLU A 237 -29.35 70.01 -25.92
C GLU A 237 -30.40 70.99 -25.37
N ALA A 238 -30.93 70.72 -24.17
CA ALA A 238 -31.87 71.61 -23.50
C ALA A 238 -31.23 72.96 -23.10
N GLU A 239 -29.96 72.98 -22.70
CA GLU A 239 -29.21 74.21 -22.43
C GLU A 239 -28.94 75.02 -23.69
N LEU A 240 -28.51 74.37 -24.77
CA LEU A 240 -28.32 75.02 -26.08
C LEU A 240 -29.63 75.62 -26.58
N GLY A 241 -30.72 74.85 -26.57
CA GLY A 241 -32.04 75.34 -26.96
C GLY A 241 -32.57 76.45 -26.05
N ARG A 242 -32.16 76.52 -24.77
CA ARG A 242 -32.46 77.67 -23.90
C ARG A 242 -31.66 78.91 -24.32
N ARG A 243 -30.35 78.76 -24.55
CA ARG A 243 -29.48 79.86 -25.01
C ARG A 243 -29.92 80.44 -26.35
N GLU A 244 -30.34 79.60 -27.30
CA GLU A 244 -30.89 80.04 -28.58
C GLU A 244 -32.15 80.87 -28.41
N ARG A 245 -33.13 80.38 -27.62
CA ARG A 245 -34.34 81.14 -27.29
C ARG A 245 -34.03 82.46 -26.58
N ASP A 246 -33.10 82.46 -25.64
CA ASP A 246 -32.68 83.67 -24.93
C ASP A 246 -32.05 84.69 -25.89
N ALA A 247 -31.22 84.24 -26.84
CA ALA A 247 -30.65 85.08 -27.89
C ALA A 247 -31.73 85.64 -28.83
N GLU A 248 -32.71 84.84 -29.23
CA GLU A 248 -33.87 85.30 -30.01
C GLU A 248 -34.67 86.36 -29.26
N VAL A 249 -34.96 86.14 -27.97
CA VAL A 249 -35.68 87.11 -27.13
C VAL A 249 -34.89 88.42 -27.02
N LEU A 250 -33.57 88.37 -26.84
CA LEU A 250 -32.71 89.55 -26.84
C LEU A 250 -32.74 90.27 -28.19
N ALA A 251 -32.64 89.55 -29.31
CA ALA A 251 -32.73 90.13 -30.64
C ALA A 251 -34.10 90.78 -30.91
N LEU A 252 -35.19 90.15 -30.48
CA LEU A 252 -36.54 90.71 -30.56
C LEU A 252 -36.67 91.98 -29.71
N ARG A 253 -36.14 91.99 -28.49
CA ARG A 253 -36.10 93.19 -27.62
C ARG A 253 -35.31 94.33 -28.25
N GLN A 254 -34.16 94.04 -28.85
CA GLN A 254 -33.36 95.03 -29.58
C GLN A 254 -34.12 95.62 -30.77
N ARG A 255 -34.78 94.77 -31.58
CA ARG A 255 -35.62 95.21 -32.70
C ARG A 255 -36.78 96.08 -32.25
N LEU A 256 -37.45 95.69 -31.16
CA LEU A 256 -38.56 96.45 -30.58
C LEU A 256 -38.07 97.81 -30.06
N GLY A 257 -36.95 97.85 -29.33
CA GLY A 257 -36.32 99.10 -28.90
C GLY A 257 -35.97 100.03 -30.05
N ALA A 258 -35.36 99.50 -31.12
CA ALA A 258 -35.07 100.27 -32.32
C ALA A 258 -36.33 100.80 -33.01
N ALA A 259 -37.41 100.01 -33.06
CA ALA A 259 -38.69 100.45 -33.60
C ALA A 259 -39.34 101.56 -32.74
N GLU A 260 -39.24 101.46 -31.41
CA GLU A 260 -39.71 102.51 -30.49
C GLU A 260 -38.92 103.81 -30.65
N GLU A 261 -37.60 103.74 -30.81
CA GLU A 261 -36.74 104.90 -31.09
C GLU A 261 -37.09 105.56 -32.42
N LEU A 262 -37.32 104.75 -33.47
CA LEU A 262 -37.80 105.25 -34.76
C LEU A 262 -39.15 105.96 -34.61
N LEU A 263 -40.12 105.37 -33.91
CA LEU A 263 -41.41 106.00 -33.64
C LEU A 263 -41.27 107.32 -32.88
N ARG A 264 -40.42 107.36 -31.84
CA ARG A 264 -40.12 108.59 -31.10
C ARG A 264 -39.51 109.66 -32.01
N SER A 265 -38.57 109.27 -32.89
CA SER A 265 -37.94 110.20 -33.85
C SER A 265 -38.97 110.78 -34.83
N VAL A 266 -39.88 109.96 -35.36
CA VAL A 266 -40.94 110.40 -36.28
C VAL A 266 -41.91 111.35 -35.56
N LEU A 267 -42.32 111.00 -34.33
CA LEU A 267 -43.19 111.88 -33.53
C LEU A 267 -42.51 113.20 -33.18
N ALA A 268 -41.22 113.19 -32.82
CA ALA A 268 -40.44 114.41 -32.58
C ALA A 268 -40.33 115.27 -33.85
N SER A 269 -40.01 114.67 -35.00
CA SER A 269 -39.95 115.40 -36.28
C SER A 269 -41.29 116.04 -36.69
N ARG A 270 -42.42 115.42 -36.30
CA ARG A 270 -43.77 115.97 -36.52
C ARG A 270 -44.13 117.06 -35.51
N ALA A 271 -43.53 117.06 -34.33
CA ALA A 271 -43.67 118.13 -33.34
C ALA A 271 -42.82 119.37 -33.72
N ASP A 272 -41.67 119.16 -34.37
CA ASP A 272 -40.81 120.22 -34.88
C ASP A 272 -41.28 120.79 -36.24
N GLU A 273 -42.35 120.25 -36.85
CA GLU A 273 -43.06 120.95 -37.92
C GLU A 273 -43.77 122.18 -37.30
N PRO A 274 -43.29 123.41 -37.54
CA PRO A 274 -43.87 124.59 -36.91
C PRO A 274 -45.32 124.72 -37.38
N SER A 275 -46.22 124.87 -36.41
CA SER A 275 -47.66 125.13 -36.52
C SER A 275 -47.95 126.40 -37.36
N ALA A 276 -47.71 126.32 -38.66
CA ALA A 276 -48.05 127.32 -39.64
C ALA A 276 -49.35 126.88 -40.33
N ARG A 277 -50.48 127.15 -39.68
CA ARG A 277 -51.86 127.27 -40.20
C ARG A 277 -52.87 126.59 -39.28
N ARG A 278 -53.44 127.38 -38.36
CA ARG A 278 -54.88 127.35 -38.05
C ARG A 278 -55.29 128.67 -37.40
N ASP A 279 -55.19 129.75 -38.18
CA ASP A 279 -56.11 130.89 -38.12
C ASP A 279 -57.25 130.62 -39.12
N GLY A 280 -58.49 130.76 -38.65
CA GLY A 280 -59.72 130.53 -39.43
C GLY A 280 -60.84 130.05 -38.48
N ALA A 281 -61.27 130.90 -37.53
CA ALA A 281 -62.35 131.89 -37.69
C ALA A 281 -63.73 131.25 -38.00
N PRO A 282 -64.76 131.44 -37.14
CA PRO A 282 -66.11 130.92 -37.36
C PRO A 282 -66.95 131.86 -38.25
N PRO A 283 -67.88 131.35 -39.07
CA PRO A 283 -68.95 132.18 -39.60
C PRO A 283 -70.21 132.09 -38.72
N SER A 284 -70.65 133.29 -38.36
CA SER A 284 -71.95 133.68 -37.82
C SER A 284 -73.17 133.26 -38.67
N ALA A 285 -74.27 133.00 -37.94
CA ALA A 285 -75.73 133.06 -38.21
C ALA A 285 -76.25 133.63 -39.56
N PRO A 286 -77.50 133.32 -39.98
CA PRO A 286 -78.74 133.55 -39.22
C PRO A 286 -79.52 132.29 -38.80
#